data_AF-A0A7K4CG79-F1
#
_entry.id   AF-A0A7K4CG79-F1
#
_cell.length_a   1.000
_cell.length_b   1.000
_cell.length_c   1.000
_cell.angle_alpha   90.00
_cell.angle_beta   90.00
_cell.angle_gamma   90.00
#
_symmetry.space_group_name_H-M   'P 1'
#
loop_
_entity.id
_entity.type
_entity.pdbx_description
1 polymer ?
#
loop_
_entity_poly.entity_id
_entity_poly.type
_entity_poly.pdbx_seq_one_letter_code
_entity_poly.pdbx_strand_id
1 'polypeptide(L)'
;MPKEPLFFKDEGAMGDVFEAAKQIVEQTRLSRENRSRVTAITEERMKKLTGKFVDYDTVNARHNEYKIKVHQLRVQLLRSELSPDDAKKALEALAGEREALKTRYAELVSVLDQQMKDIDAELETLKAREVILERQKNQYHSALHMEVQWLAEGELKEIAALKEDLKKKRDSLVEEKTLIFNRTAELAESFSLVEDVFGQKQTRYVPAENARASELNFLARFDMKMNAFPVKLFSPNEGMTYTVTNWKSHYHYDAGQTQQAKDAGGKIIPMNAGSVYAVEQKDISSIIGRTHRKVVAEAFSLCNLADYSDLGFDTRPVTLPGLMGVLNPIIQKAEAGDYFHMVGVASPTGWDEGAIGWVTGSSGSNAYVSRNVAVCRIDSVLHEVYYNKNDNRIASYVDYFRHDFDRERVGKMKDVIRAEWETAEYLEFEKIFEKTKEERFIIQMAFAELEREKVGRTKFVEGVGMVFMR
;
A
#
# COMPACT_ATOMS: atom_id res chain seq x y z
N MET A 1 53.74 64.85 -28.02
CA MET A 1 52.87 64.94 -26.83
C MET A 1 52.76 63.53 -26.23
N PRO A 2 53.00 63.36 -24.92
CA PRO A 2 53.12 62.04 -24.31
C PRO A 2 51.73 61.41 -24.11
N LYS A 3 51.66 60.08 -24.26
CA LYS A 3 50.52 59.24 -23.90
C LYS A 3 50.34 59.27 -22.39
N GLU A 4 49.21 59.76 -21.91
CA GLU A 4 48.80 59.53 -20.52
C GLU A 4 48.55 58.03 -20.32
N PRO A 5 49.07 57.43 -19.23
CA PRO A 5 48.74 56.06 -18.88
C PRO A 5 47.29 55.99 -18.40
N LEU A 6 46.54 55.01 -18.90
CA LEU A 6 45.29 54.55 -18.28
C LEU A 6 45.60 54.05 -16.87
N PHE A 7 45.67 54.96 -15.90
CA PHE A 7 45.56 54.62 -14.50
C PHE A 7 44.10 54.26 -14.23
N PHE A 8 43.90 53.05 -13.69
CA PHE A 8 42.65 52.57 -13.13
C PHE A 8 42.11 53.59 -12.12
N LYS A 9 41.21 54.48 -12.56
CA LYS A 9 40.33 55.22 -11.67
C LYS A 9 39.21 54.26 -11.24
N ASP A 10 39.49 53.42 -10.25
CA ASP A 10 38.48 52.95 -9.30
C ASP A 10 39.14 52.05 -8.23
N GLU A 11 39.92 52.67 -7.34
CA GLU A 11 40.32 52.02 -6.08
C GLU A 11 39.09 51.66 -5.22
N GLY A 12 37.98 52.39 -5.38
CA GLY A 12 36.70 52.09 -4.73
C GLY A 12 36.05 50.79 -5.20
N ALA A 13 35.98 50.54 -6.51
CA ALA A 13 35.38 49.32 -7.05
C ALA A 13 36.20 48.07 -6.72
N MET A 14 37.52 48.19 -6.58
CA MET A 14 38.38 47.06 -6.17
C MET A 14 38.25 46.74 -4.66
N GLY A 15 37.98 47.75 -3.82
CA GLY A 15 37.71 47.58 -2.39
C GLY A 15 36.39 46.84 -2.11
N ASP A 16 35.32 47.21 -2.81
CA ASP A 16 34.01 46.55 -2.69
C ASP A 16 34.07 45.07 -3.12
N VAL A 17 34.89 44.77 -4.13
CA VAL A 17 35.13 43.41 -4.62
C VAL A 17 35.87 42.55 -3.60
N PHE A 18 36.87 43.11 -2.91
CA PHE A 18 37.62 42.37 -1.89
C PHE A 18 36.78 42.06 -0.66
N GLU A 19 35.94 43.01 -0.22
CA GLU A 19 35.01 42.78 0.89
C GLU A 19 33.91 41.78 0.52
N ALA A 20 33.40 41.80 -0.70
CA ALA A 20 32.48 40.78 -1.20
C ALA A 20 33.10 39.38 -1.22
N ALA A 21 34.34 39.25 -1.70
CA ALA A 21 35.06 37.98 -1.73
C ALA A 21 35.30 37.43 -0.32
N LYS A 22 35.70 38.28 0.64
CA LYS A 22 35.81 37.90 2.06
C LYS A 22 34.48 37.41 2.61
N GLN A 23 33.38 38.10 2.32
CA GLN A 23 32.06 37.70 2.79
C GLN A 23 31.66 36.31 2.27
N ILE A 24 31.89 36.00 0.99
CA ILE A 24 31.56 34.69 0.42
C ILE A 24 32.46 33.59 0.98
N VAL A 25 33.75 33.85 1.13
CA VAL A 25 34.69 32.89 1.76
C VAL A 25 34.26 32.61 3.20
N GLU A 26 33.91 33.63 3.96
CA GLU A 26 33.46 33.49 5.34
C GLU A 26 32.11 32.77 5.43
N GLN A 27 31.16 33.06 4.54
CA GLN A 27 29.91 32.31 4.48
C GLN A 27 30.14 30.85 4.07
N THR A 28 31.05 30.58 3.15
CA THR A 28 31.39 29.21 2.76
C THR A 28 32.03 28.45 3.93
N ARG A 29 32.92 29.09 4.70
CA ARG A 29 33.51 28.54 5.92
C ARG A 29 32.45 28.18 6.95
N LEU A 30 31.58 29.12 7.29
CA LEU A 30 30.47 28.91 8.23
C LEU A 30 29.50 27.81 7.74
N SER A 31 29.29 27.70 6.43
CA SER A 31 28.48 26.64 5.83
C SER A 31 29.11 25.26 6.05
N ARG A 32 30.41 25.12 5.78
CA ARG A 32 31.16 23.88 6.00
C ARG A 32 31.16 23.46 7.46
N GLU A 33 31.32 24.40 8.38
CA GLU A 33 31.23 24.14 9.83
C GLU A 33 29.83 23.65 10.21
N ASN A 34 28.78 24.29 9.70
CA ASN A 34 27.42 23.87 9.96
C ASN A 34 27.11 22.48 9.37
N ARG A 35 27.55 22.18 8.14
CA ARG A 35 27.40 20.85 7.53
C ARG A 35 28.13 19.78 8.34
N SER A 36 29.35 20.06 8.78
CA SER A 36 30.13 19.12 9.60
C SER A 36 29.42 18.85 10.93
N ARG A 37 28.88 19.90 11.56
CA ARG A 37 28.07 19.78 12.78
C ARG A 37 26.80 18.96 12.57
N VAL A 38 26.04 19.25 11.51
CA VAL A 38 24.82 18.50 11.16
C VAL A 38 25.18 17.04 10.94
N THR A 39 26.19 16.74 10.12
CA THR A 39 26.64 15.37 9.84
C THR A 39 26.99 14.61 11.12
N ALA A 40 27.80 15.20 12.00
CA ALA A 40 28.20 14.57 13.27
C ALA A 40 27.00 14.32 14.19
N ILE A 41 26.09 15.28 14.32
CA ILE A 41 24.87 15.14 15.14
C ILE A 41 23.96 14.05 14.56
N THR A 42 23.76 14.03 13.24
CA THR A 42 22.96 13.01 12.56
C THR A 42 23.56 11.62 12.76
N GLU A 43 24.88 11.45 12.62
CA GLU A 43 25.56 10.17 12.84
C GLU A 43 25.42 9.66 14.29
N GLU A 44 25.61 10.55 15.28
CA GLU A 44 25.43 10.20 16.68
C GLU A 44 23.99 9.75 16.97
N ARG A 45 23.02 10.46 16.40
CA ARG A 45 21.60 10.13 16.49
C ARG A 45 21.26 8.78 15.85
N MET A 46 21.77 8.52 14.65
CA MET A 46 21.58 7.22 13.99
C MET A 46 22.16 6.08 14.82
N LYS A 47 23.32 6.28 15.45
CA LYS A 47 23.91 5.30 16.37
C LYS A 47 23.03 5.04 17.59
N LYS A 48 22.43 6.08 18.18
CA LYS A 48 21.47 5.95 19.29
C LYS A 48 20.21 5.17 18.85
N LEU A 49 19.72 5.42 17.64
CA LEU A 49 18.60 4.69 17.05
C LEU A 49 18.93 3.22 16.82
N THR A 50 20.13 2.87 16.35
CA THR A 50 20.57 1.47 16.23
C THR A 50 20.41 0.70 17.54
N GLY A 51 20.77 1.30 18.67
CA GLY A 51 20.55 0.69 19.99
C GLY A 51 19.07 0.51 20.35
N LYS A 52 18.19 1.37 19.84
CA LYS A 52 16.73 1.27 20.03
C LYS A 52 16.06 0.26 19.10
N PHE A 53 16.63 -0.07 17.95
CA PHE A 53 16.12 -1.18 17.13
C PHE A 53 16.33 -2.55 17.79
N VAL A 54 17.40 -2.73 18.55
CA VAL A 54 17.58 -3.93 19.38
C VAL A 54 16.47 -4.07 20.43
N ASP A 55 16.04 -2.93 21.01
CA ASP A 55 14.88 -2.86 21.90
C ASP A 55 13.59 -3.19 21.16
N TYR A 56 13.40 -2.66 19.94
CA TYR A 56 12.25 -2.99 19.08
C TYR A 56 12.12 -4.50 18.82
N ASP A 57 13.21 -5.19 18.44
CA ASP A 57 13.17 -6.64 18.19
C ASP A 57 12.74 -7.42 19.44
N THR A 58 13.22 -6.99 20.61
CA THR A 58 12.85 -7.58 21.91
C THR A 58 11.38 -7.34 22.24
N VAL A 59 10.89 -6.12 22.04
CA VAL A 59 9.48 -5.76 22.23
C VAL A 59 8.60 -6.54 21.27
N ASN A 60 9.02 -6.70 20.01
CA ASN A 60 8.31 -7.42 18.98
C ASN A 60 8.25 -8.94 19.27
N ALA A 61 9.32 -9.52 19.83
CA ALA A 61 9.30 -10.91 20.29
C ALA A 61 8.26 -11.12 21.41
N ARG A 62 8.24 -10.24 22.42
CA ARG A 62 7.23 -10.28 23.50
C ARG A 62 5.81 -10.04 23.00
N HIS A 63 5.65 -9.15 22.02
CA HIS A 63 4.38 -8.96 21.34
C HIS A 63 3.89 -10.29 20.73
N ASN A 64 4.76 -11.01 20.01
CA ASN A 64 4.38 -12.28 19.39
C ASN A 64 4.01 -13.34 20.45
N GLU A 65 4.75 -13.42 21.55
CA GLU A 65 4.40 -14.29 22.68
C GLU A 65 3.03 -13.94 23.27
N TYR A 66 2.76 -12.65 23.46
CA TYR A 66 1.45 -12.17 23.92
C TYR A 66 0.33 -12.58 22.95
N LYS A 67 0.52 -12.40 21.64
CA LYS A 67 -0.44 -12.83 20.61
C LYS A 67 -0.75 -14.32 20.69
N ILE A 68 0.29 -15.15 20.88
CA ILE A 68 0.13 -16.60 21.04
C ILE A 68 -0.72 -16.93 22.28
N LYS A 69 -0.45 -16.30 23.43
CA LYS A 69 -1.23 -16.52 24.66
C LYS A 69 -2.69 -16.14 24.48
N VAL A 70 -2.96 -14.98 23.87
CA VAL A 70 -4.32 -14.49 23.63
C VAL A 70 -5.07 -15.40 22.66
N HIS A 71 -4.40 -15.83 21.58
CA HIS A 71 -4.96 -16.79 20.63
C HIS A 71 -5.29 -18.12 21.29
N GLN A 72 -4.41 -18.65 22.15
CA GLN A 72 -4.65 -19.87 22.91
C GLN A 72 -5.88 -19.76 23.82
N LEU A 73 -6.02 -18.64 24.55
CA LEU A 73 -7.22 -18.39 25.38
C LEU A 73 -8.49 -18.39 24.53
N ARG A 74 -8.45 -17.74 23.37
CA ARG A 74 -9.58 -17.73 22.43
C ARG A 74 -9.91 -19.15 21.93
N VAL A 75 -8.91 -19.93 21.55
CA VAL A 75 -9.10 -21.31 21.08
C VAL A 75 -9.74 -22.17 22.18
N GLN A 76 -9.23 -22.10 23.41
CA GLN A 76 -9.79 -22.83 24.56
C GLN A 76 -11.24 -22.43 24.83
N LEU A 77 -11.56 -21.14 24.75
CA LEU A 77 -12.92 -20.63 24.92
C LEU A 77 -13.86 -21.14 23.80
N LEU A 78 -13.44 -21.09 22.54
CA LEU A 78 -14.24 -21.56 21.40
C LEU A 78 -14.46 -23.08 21.42
N ARG A 79 -13.50 -23.84 21.93
CA ARG A 79 -13.64 -25.29 22.15
C ARG A 79 -14.43 -25.64 23.41
N SER A 80 -14.89 -24.64 24.17
CA SER A 80 -15.55 -24.83 25.48
C SER A 80 -14.67 -25.55 26.50
N GLU A 81 -13.35 -25.53 26.33
CA GLU A 81 -12.36 -26.07 27.28
C GLU A 81 -12.16 -25.15 28.49
N LEU A 82 -12.53 -23.87 28.35
CA LEU A 82 -12.43 -22.83 29.37
C LEU A 82 -13.79 -22.13 29.54
N SER A 83 -14.20 -21.88 30.78
CA SER A 83 -15.43 -21.13 31.06
C SER A 83 -15.26 -19.65 30.67
N PRO A 84 -16.34 -18.93 30.30
CA PRO A 84 -16.25 -17.51 30.01
C PRO A 84 -15.66 -16.67 31.17
N ASP A 85 -15.98 -17.03 32.41
CA ASP A 85 -15.48 -16.33 33.60
C ASP A 85 -13.98 -16.56 33.82
N ASP A 86 -13.48 -17.78 33.59
CA ASP A 86 -12.05 -18.08 33.72
C ASP A 86 -11.25 -17.46 32.56
N ALA A 87 -11.81 -17.45 31.35
CA ALA A 87 -11.23 -16.76 30.20
C ALA A 87 -11.13 -15.25 30.46
N LYS A 88 -12.14 -14.64 31.08
CA LYS A 88 -12.12 -13.23 31.46
C LYS A 88 -11.03 -12.93 32.49
N LYS A 89 -10.89 -13.76 33.53
CA LYS A 89 -9.81 -13.61 34.52
C LYS A 89 -8.42 -13.77 33.89
N ALA A 90 -8.25 -14.72 32.98
CA ALA A 90 -6.99 -14.92 32.27
C ALA A 90 -6.67 -13.72 31.35
N LEU A 91 -7.68 -13.16 30.69
CA LEU A 91 -7.55 -11.96 29.87
C LEU A 91 -7.19 -10.72 30.71
N GLU A 92 -7.80 -10.57 31.90
CA GLU A 92 -7.45 -9.53 32.87
C GLU A 92 -6.00 -9.68 33.36
N ALA A 93 -5.53 -10.90 33.59
CA ALA A 93 -4.13 -11.15 33.96
C ALA A 93 -3.14 -10.74 32.85
N LEU A 94 -3.54 -10.84 31.58
CA LEU A 94 -2.77 -10.38 30.42
C LEU A 94 -2.85 -8.86 30.18
N ALA A 95 -3.80 -8.15 30.81
CA ALA A 95 -3.94 -6.71 30.63
C ALA A 95 -2.69 -5.93 31.06
N GLY A 96 -2.00 -6.38 32.12
CA GLY A 96 -0.73 -5.77 32.55
C GLY A 96 0.39 -5.90 31.51
N GLU A 97 0.49 -7.07 30.86
CA GLU A 97 1.46 -7.30 29.77
C GLU A 97 1.12 -6.43 28.54
N ARG A 98 -0.18 -6.29 28.23
CA ARG A 98 -0.67 -5.41 27.15
C ARG A 98 -0.29 -3.95 27.39
N GLU A 99 -0.56 -3.41 28.57
CA GLU A 99 -0.23 -2.01 28.88
C GLU A 99 1.28 -1.76 28.93
N ALA A 100 2.07 -2.77 29.36
CA ALA A 100 3.52 -2.69 29.30
C ALA A 100 4.03 -2.63 27.84
N LEU A 101 3.50 -3.48 26.94
CA LEU A 101 3.85 -3.46 25.52
C LEU A 101 3.43 -2.14 24.86
N LYS A 102 2.22 -1.66 25.14
CA LYS A 102 1.70 -0.38 24.62
C LYS A 102 2.59 0.79 25.05
N THR A 103 2.98 0.82 26.32
CA THR A 103 3.91 1.84 26.85
C THR A 103 5.25 1.79 26.11
N ARG A 104 5.82 0.59 25.89
CA ARG A 104 7.08 0.44 25.16
C ARG A 104 7.00 0.89 23.70
N TYR A 105 5.92 0.55 22.98
CA TYR A 105 5.73 1.07 21.63
C TYR A 105 5.57 2.59 21.61
N ALA A 106 4.84 3.16 22.57
CA ALA A 106 4.72 4.62 22.69
C ALA A 106 6.07 5.30 22.94
N GLU A 107 6.94 4.71 23.77
CA GLU A 107 8.31 5.18 23.98
C GLU A 107 9.12 5.17 22.67
N LEU A 108 9.04 4.09 21.88
CA LEU A 108 9.73 3.99 20.59
C LEU A 108 9.21 5.02 19.58
N VAL A 109 7.89 5.18 19.47
CA VAL A 109 7.28 6.21 18.60
C VAL A 109 7.73 7.61 19.00
N SER A 110 7.75 7.91 20.30
CA SER A 110 8.20 9.21 20.82
C SER A 110 9.66 9.51 20.42
N VAL A 111 10.54 8.50 20.47
CA VAL A 111 11.92 8.64 20.01
C VAL A 111 11.97 8.94 18.51
N LEU A 112 11.25 8.18 17.69
CA LEU A 112 11.21 8.41 16.23
C LEU A 112 10.66 9.81 15.91
N ASP A 113 9.60 10.25 16.59
CA ASP A 113 9.01 11.58 16.42
C ASP A 113 10.00 12.70 16.73
N GLN A 114 10.77 12.54 17.80
CA GLN A 114 11.81 13.52 18.12
C GLN A 114 12.90 13.56 17.06
N GLN A 115 13.33 12.40 16.53
CA GLN A 115 14.34 12.34 15.48
C GLN A 115 13.86 12.96 14.16
N MET A 116 12.61 12.71 13.78
CA MET A 116 12.01 13.34 12.60
C MET A 116 11.96 14.86 12.75
N LYS A 117 11.49 15.38 13.90
CA LYS A 117 11.47 16.83 14.18
C LYS A 117 12.86 17.46 14.11
N ASP A 118 13.84 16.77 14.66
CA ASP A 118 15.23 17.21 14.66
C ASP A 118 15.79 17.31 13.22
N ILE A 119 15.54 16.30 12.37
CA ILE A 119 15.93 16.31 10.96
C ILE A 119 15.20 17.43 10.20
N ASP A 120 13.91 17.62 10.44
CA ASP A 120 13.13 18.70 9.81
C ASP A 120 13.72 20.09 10.17
N ALA A 121 14.13 20.30 11.43
CA ALA A 121 14.79 21.54 11.84
C ALA A 121 16.17 21.75 11.17
N GLU A 122 16.93 20.67 10.96
CA GLU A 122 18.20 20.72 10.23
C GLU A 122 18.00 21.02 8.75
N LEU A 123 16.98 20.44 8.12
CA LEU A 123 16.58 20.74 6.74
C LEU A 123 16.21 22.21 6.57
N GLU A 124 15.45 22.80 7.49
CA GLU A 124 15.13 24.24 7.45
C GLU A 124 16.37 25.12 7.61
N THR A 125 17.29 24.73 8.50
CA THR A 125 18.58 25.44 8.66
C THR A 125 19.40 25.41 7.37
N LEU A 126 19.47 24.25 6.70
CA LEU A 126 20.18 24.09 5.43
C LEU A 126 19.50 24.86 4.28
N LYS A 127 18.16 24.90 4.23
CA LYS A 127 17.41 25.72 3.25
C LYS A 127 17.67 27.21 3.43
N ALA A 128 17.64 27.71 4.67
CA ALA A 128 17.97 29.11 4.95
C ALA A 128 19.40 29.44 4.49
N ARG A 129 20.32 28.49 4.65
CA ARG A 129 21.72 28.66 4.23
C ARG A 129 21.90 28.70 2.71
N GLU A 130 21.24 27.77 2.02
CA GLU A 130 21.19 27.71 0.56
C GLU A 130 20.71 29.03 -0.04
N VAL A 131 19.63 29.62 0.51
CA VAL A 131 19.11 30.92 0.04
C VAL A 131 20.14 32.05 0.19
N ILE A 132 20.89 32.09 1.31
CA ILE A 132 21.95 33.09 1.53
C ILE A 132 23.07 32.93 0.50
N LEU A 133 23.55 31.71 0.30
CA LEU A 133 24.63 31.41 -0.66
C LEU A 133 24.20 31.67 -2.10
N GLU A 134 22.96 31.34 -2.48
CA GLU A 134 22.44 31.57 -3.83
C GLU A 134 22.30 33.08 -4.12
N ARG A 135 21.83 33.87 -3.13
CA ARG A 135 21.76 35.32 -3.25
C ARG A 135 23.15 35.92 -3.44
N GLN A 136 24.13 35.45 -2.67
CA GLN A 136 25.50 35.94 -2.77
C GLN A 136 26.15 35.53 -4.10
N LYS A 137 25.96 34.29 -4.54
CA LYS A 137 26.42 33.82 -5.86
C LYS A 137 25.87 34.71 -6.99
N ASN A 138 24.58 35.02 -6.98
CA ASN A 138 23.93 35.80 -8.03
C ASN A 138 24.27 37.30 -8.03
N GLN A 139 24.79 37.83 -6.92
CA GLN A 139 25.16 39.24 -6.81
C GLN A 139 26.47 39.59 -7.53
N TYR A 140 27.27 38.59 -7.97
CA TYR A 140 28.64 38.84 -8.43
C TYR A 140 28.95 38.08 -9.73
N HIS A 141 29.20 38.79 -10.85
CA HIS A 141 29.38 38.24 -12.21
C HIS A 141 30.66 38.70 -12.96
N SER A 142 31.70 39.20 -12.29
CA SER A 142 32.95 39.64 -12.94
C SER A 142 34.04 38.54 -13.02
N ALA A 143 35.06 38.70 -13.86
CA ALA A 143 36.10 37.68 -14.09
C ALA A 143 36.96 37.35 -12.85
N LEU A 144 37.14 38.29 -11.91
CA LEU A 144 37.76 38.06 -10.60
C LEU A 144 36.86 37.23 -9.65
N HIS A 145 35.62 36.92 -10.08
CA HIS A 145 34.60 36.23 -9.29
C HIS A 145 34.39 34.78 -9.70
N MET A 146 35.06 34.27 -10.74
CA MET A 146 34.93 32.86 -11.11
C MET A 146 35.32 31.97 -9.93
N GLU A 147 36.51 32.12 -9.35
CA GLU A 147 36.96 31.26 -8.24
C GLU A 147 36.03 31.30 -7.01
N VAL A 148 35.49 32.48 -6.68
CA VAL A 148 34.53 32.69 -5.59
C VAL A 148 33.16 32.07 -5.91
N GLN A 149 32.71 32.19 -7.16
CA GLN A 149 31.49 31.57 -7.65
C GLN A 149 31.60 30.03 -7.64
N TRP A 150 32.74 29.47 -8.06
CA TRP A 150 33.03 28.04 -7.99
C TRP A 150 33.00 27.52 -6.55
N LEU A 151 33.51 28.30 -5.58
CA LEU A 151 33.43 27.96 -4.15
C LEU A 151 31.97 27.91 -3.65
N ALA A 152 31.15 28.92 -4.00
CA ALA A 152 29.74 28.96 -3.64
C ALA A 152 28.94 27.82 -4.31
N GLU A 153 29.17 27.56 -5.60
CA GLU A 153 28.55 26.47 -6.35
C GLU A 153 28.91 25.09 -5.78
N GLY A 154 30.19 24.89 -5.43
CA GLY A 154 30.64 23.67 -4.76
C GLY A 154 29.92 23.45 -3.43
N GLU A 155 29.80 24.48 -2.60
CA GLU A 155 29.11 24.38 -1.32
C GLU A 155 27.59 24.19 -1.47
N LEU A 156 26.96 24.82 -2.46
CA LEU A 156 25.54 24.60 -2.78
C LEU A 156 25.27 23.15 -3.19
N LYS A 157 26.14 22.55 -4.02
CA LYS A 157 26.04 21.14 -4.41
C LYS A 157 26.14 20.21 -3.21
N GLU A 158 27.05 20.53 -2.29
CA GLU A 158 27.24 19.78 -1.06
C GLU A 158 26.05 19.89 -0.08
N ILE A 159 25.47 21.09 0.06
CA ILE A 159 24.22 21.30 0.82
C ILE A 159 23.08 20.51 0.20
N ALA A 160 22.95 20.51 -1.13
CA ALA A 160 21.92 19.77 -1.83
C ALA A 160 22.05 18.26 -1.59
N ALA A 161 23.28 17.72 -1.64
CA ALA A 161 23.54 16.32 -1.34
C ALA A 161 23.18 15.95 0.12
N LEU A 162 23.55 16.80 1.09
CA LEU A 162 23.22 16.57 2.51
C LEU A 162 21.71 16.65 2.77
N LYS A 163 21.00 17.60 2.14
CA LYS A 163 19.53 17.68 2.24
C LYS A 163 18.86 16.43 1.70
N GLU A 164 19.37 15.88 0.60
CA GLU A 164 18.83 14.65 0.01
C GLU A 164 19.08 13.44 0.93
N ASP A 165 20.27 13.33 1.52
CA ASP A 165 20.58 12.27 2.49
C ASP A 165 19.68 12.36 3.75
N LEU A 166 19.47 13.57 4.28
CA LEU A 166 18.58 13.79 5.42
C LEU A 166 17.11 13.46 5.10
N LYS A 167 16.64 13.78 3.89
CA LYS A 167 15.28 13.39 3.45
C LYS A 167 15.13 11.88 3.42
N LYS A 168 16.08 11.16 2.82
CA LYS A 168 16.07 9.68 2.78
C LYS A 168 16.04 9.08 4.19
N LYS A 169 16.85 9.62 5.11
CA LYS A 169 16.83 9.19 6.52
C LYS A 169 15.47 9.47 7.17
N ARG A 170 14.90 10.65 6.96
CA ARG A 170 13.57 11.00 7.47
C ARG A 170 12.48 10.07 6.93
N ASP A 171 12.51 9.75 5.65
CA ASP A 171 11.53 8.85 5.03
C ASP A 171 11.67 7.42 5.58
N SER A 172 12.89 6.92 5.80
CA SER A 172 13.14 5.65 6.50
C SER A 172 12.53 5.62 7.91
N LEU A 173 12.65 6.71 8.68
CA LEU A 173 12.04 6.80 10.02
C LEU A 173 10.51 6.82 9.98
N VAL A 174 9.91 7.40 8.93
CA VAL A 174 8.46 7.38 8.72
C VAL A 174 7.96 5.95 8.49
N GLU A 175 8.70 5.17 7.70
CA GLU A 175 8.39 3.75 7.45
C GLU A 175 8.44 2.92 8.74
N GLU A 176 9.52 3.06 9.52
CA GLU A 176 9.68 2.37 10.80
C GLU A 176 8.60 2.77 11.80
N LYS A 177 8.27 4.05 11.87
CA LYS A 177 7.16 4.55 12.69
C LYS A 177 5.85 3.87 12.28
N THR A 178 5.58 3.78 10.98
CA THR A 178 4.39 3.12 10.43
C THR A 178 4.35 1.64 10.82
N LEU A 179 5.48 0.94 10.77
CA LEU A 179 5.59 -0.44 11.22
C LEU A 179 5.24 -0.59 12.71
N ILE A 180 5.73 0.30 13.57
CA ILE A 180 5.40 0.30 15.01
C ILE A 180 3.91 0.59 15.25
N PHE A 181 3.31 1.52 14.50
CA PHE A 181 1.88 1.78 14.58
C PHE A 181 1.04 0.56 14.22
N ASN A 182 1.41 -0.15 13.15
CA ASN A 182 0.74 -1.39 12.75
C ASN A 182 0.84 -2.44 13.85
N ARG A 183 2.01 -2.61 14.48
CA ARG A 183 2.15 -3.51 15.64
C ARG A 183 1.29 -3.07 16.81
N THR A 184 1.24 -1.77 17.11
CA THR A 184 0.38 -1.28 18.20
C THR A 184 -1.11 -1.56 17.93
N ALA A 185 -1.54 -1.47 16.66
CA ALA A 185 -2.89 -1.82 16.25
C ALA A 185 -3.16 -3.34 16.35
N GLU A 186 -2.22 -4.19 15.94
CA GLU A 186 -2.32 -5.66 16.11
C GLU A 186 -2.47 -6.07 17.59
N LEU A 187 -1.82 -5.33 18.50
CA LEU A 187 -1.92 -5.59 19.94
C LEU A 187 -3.35 -5.33 20.45
N ALA A 188 -3.94 -4.21 20.03
CA ALA A 188 -5.31 -3.85 20.39
C ALA A 188 -6.32 -4.83 19.79
N GLU A 189 -6.12 -5.21 18.52
CA GLU A 189 -6.95 -6.22 17.84
C GLU A 189 -6.92 -7.56 18.56
N SER A 190 -5.73 -8.08 18.88
CA SER A 190 -5.60 -9.41 19.50
C SER A 190 -6.44 -9.51 20.77
N PHE A 191 -6.47 -8.45 21.58
CA PHE A 191 -7.29 -8.38 22.78
C PHE A 191 -8.80 -8.41 22.49
N SER A 192 -9.27 -7.64 21.50
CA SER A 192 -10.70 -7.60 21.16
C SER A 192 -11.21 -8.95 20.67
N LEU A 193 -10.35 -9.80 20.09
CA LEU A 193 -10.75 -11.13 19.61
C LEU A 193 -11.36 -12.02 20.70
N VAL A 194 -10.86 -11.93 21.93
CA VAL A 194 -11.41 -12.70 23.06
C VAL A 194 -12.73 -12.08 23.53
N GLU A 195 -12.80 -10.75 23.55
CA GLU A 195 -14.03 -10.02 23.90
C GLU A 195 -15.17 -10.28 22.90
N ASP A 196 -14.86 -10.38 21.62
CA ASP A 196 -15.81 -10.66 20.56
C ASP A 196 -16.43 -12.06 20.69
N VAL A 197 -15.68 -13.02 21.27
CA VAL A 197 -16.23 -14.34 21.60
C VAL A 197 -17.26 -14.24 22.73
N PHE A 198 -16.98 -13.45 23.78
CA PHE A 198 -17.96 -13.20 24.85
C PHE A 198 -19.21 -12.48 24.33
N GLY A 199 -19.01 -11.51 23.44
CA GLY A 199 -20.07 -10.70 22.84
C GLY A 199 -20.81 -11.38 21.68
N GLN A 200 -20.44 -12.60 21.30
CA GLN A 200 -20.98 -13.35 20.15
C GLN A 200 -20.95 -12.55 18.84
N LYS A 201 -19.94 -11.70 18.64
CA LYS A 201 -19.81 -10.85 17.44
C LYS A 201 -19.22 -11.58 16.22
N GLN A 202 -19.36 -12.90 16.17
CA GLN A 202 -18.84 -13.69 15.05
C GLN A 202 -19.61 -13.33 13.77
N THR A 203 -18.90 -12.85 12.75
CA THR A 203 -19.54 -12.34 11.53
C THR A 203 -19.86 -13.45 10.54
N ARG A 204 -18.96 -14.43 10.36
CA ARG A 204 -19.14 -15.52 9.38
C ARG A 204 -18.29 -16.74 9.69
N TYR A 205 -18.93 -17.88 9.91
CA TYR A 205 -18.27 -19.18 10.04
C TYR A 205 -17.83 -19.72 8.67
N VAL A 206 -16.53 -19.97 8.49
CA VAL A 206 -15.95 -20.55 7.28
C VAL A 206 -15.06 -21.74 7.63
N PRO A 207 -15.43 -22.98 7.24
CA PRO A 207 -14.56 -24.17 7.37
C PRO A 207 -13.29 -24.10 6.54
N ALA A 208 -12.25 -24.81 6.96
CA ALA A 208 -10.96 -24.87 6.26
C ALA A 208 -11.08 -25.36 4.81
N GLU A 209 -11.90 -26.39 4.54
CA GLU A 209 -12.12 -26.89 3.19
C GLU A 209 -12.77 -25.84 2.27
N ASN A 210 -13.72 -25.06 2.80
CA ASN A 210 -14.39 -24.01 2.04
C ASN A 210 -13.45 -22.83 1.78
N ALA A 211 -12.64 -22.45 2.77
CA ALA A 211 -11.63 -21.43 2.62
C ALA A 211 -10.59 -21.81 1.57
N ARG A 212 -10.09 -23.05 1.60
CA ARG A 212 -9.14 -23.57 0.61
C ARG A 212 -9.75 -23.65 -0.78
N ALA A 213 -11.00 -24.11 -0.91
CA ALA A 213 -11.71 -24.13 -2.19
C ALA A 213 -11.90 -22.72 -2.75
N SER A 214 -12.24 -21.75 -1.88
CA SER A 214 -12.39 -20.34 -2.25
C SER A 214 -11.08 -19.71 -2.73
N GLU A 215 -9.97 -19.97 -2.03
CA GLU A 215 -8.61 -19.56 -2.41
C GLU A 215 -8.23 -20.10 -3.80
N LEU A 216 -8.36 -21.42 -4.00
CA LEU A 216 -8.04 -22.08 -5.27
C LEU A 216 -8.88 -21.53 -6.42
N ASN A 217 -10.18 -21.34 -6.20
CA ASN A 217 -11.10 -20.86 -7.23
C ASN A 217 -10.82 -19.38 -7.58
N PHE A 218 -10.54 -18.54 -6.59
CA PHE A 218 -10.14 -17.14 -6.82
C PHE A 218 -8.88 -17.05 -7.68
N LEU A 219 -7.81 -17.77 -7.31
CA LEU A 219 -6.55 -17.75 -8.05
C LEU A 219 -6.70 -18.35 -9.45
N ALA A 220 -7.41 -19.47 -9.60
CA ALA A 220 -7.65 -20.10 -10.91
C ALA A 220 -8.41 -19.16 -11.85
N ARG A 221 -9.42 -18.43 -11.35
CA ARG A 221 -10.19 -17.46 -12.15
C ARG A 221 -9.35 -16.26 -12.55
N PHE A 222 -8.53 -15.74 -11.64
CA PHE A 222 -7.55 -14.71 -11.97
C PHE A 222 -6.58 -15.21 -13.05
N ASP A 223 -6.02 -16.41 -12.90
CA ASP A 223 -5.11 -17.02 -13.89
C ASP A 223 -5.78 -17.17 -15.26
N MET A 224 -7.03 -17.61 -15.31
CA MET A 224 -7.79 -17.70 -16.56
C MET A 224 -7.94 -16.34 -17.24
N LYS A 225 -8.22 -15.28 -16.48
CA LYS A 225 -8.33 -13.91 -17.02
C LYS A 225 -6.99 -13.36 -17.48
N MET A 226 -5.91 -13.66 -16.76
CA MET A 226 -4.55 -13.28 -17.15
C MET A 226 -4.05 -14.05 -18.38
N ASN A 227 -4.62 -15.22 -18.70
CA ASN A 227 -4.32 -15.99 -19.92
C ASN A 227 -5.35 -15.78 -21.04
N ALA A 228 -6.32 -14.88 -20.87
CA ALA A 228 -7.29 -14.49 -21.90
C ALA A 228 -6.67 -13.47 -22.88
N PHE A 229 -5.67 -13.92 -23.65
CA PHE A 229 -4.89 -13.04 -24.53
C PHE A 229 -5.73 -12.43 -25.67
N PRO A 230 -5.38 -11.20 -26.12
CA PRO A 230 -4.32 -10.35 -25.58
C PRO A 230 -4.75 -9.61 -24.30
N VAL A 231 -3.87 -9.58 -23.30
CA VAL A 231 -4.09 -8.83 -22.06
C VAL A 231 -3.50 -7.43 -22.20
N LYS A 232 -4.27 -6.40 -21.85
CA LYS A 232 -3.83 -4.99 -21.91
C LYS A 232 -3.62 -4.43 -20.52
N LEU A 233 -2.40 -4.00 -20.21
CA LEU A 233 -2.02 -3.43 -18.92
C LEU A 233 -1.44 -2.02 -19.10
N PHE A 234 -2.09 -1.03 -18.51
CA PHE A 234 -1.66 0.36 -18.46
C PHE A 234 -0.73 0.67 -17.28
N SER A 235 0.45 1.21 -17.56
CA SER A 235 1.38 1.74 -16.56
C SER A 235 1.09 3.23 -16.34
N PRO A 236 0.51 3.64 -15.20
CA PRO A 236 0.32 5.06 -14.88
C PRO A 236 1.64 5.79 -14.64
N ASN A 237 2.70 5.08 -14.23
CA ASN A 237 4.02 5.67 -14.02
C ASN A 237 4.64 6.16 -15.33
N GLU A 238 4.34 5.49 -16.44
CA GLU A 238 4.94 5.78 -17.76
C GLU A 238 3.93 6.35 -18.77
N GLY A 239 2.63 6.29 -18.48
CA GLY A 239 1.58 6.67 -19.41
C GLY A 239 1.43 5.71 -20.60
N MET A 240 1.88 4.46 -20.48
CA MET A 240 1.97 3.49 -21.58
C MET A 240 1.10 2.26 -21.36
N THR A 241 0.50 1.72 -22.42
CA THR A 241 -0.24 0.44 -22.38
C THR A 241 0.59 -0.68 -22.98
N TYR A 242 0.83 -1.71 -22.19
CA TYR A 242 1.49 -2.95 -22.58
C TYR A 242 0.45 -3.97 -23.06
N THR A 243 0.64 -4.48 -24.28
CA THR A 243 -0.16 -5.59 -24.80
C THR A 243 0.62 -6.88 -24.64
N VAL A 244 0.12 -7.77 -23.79
CA VAL A 244 0.73 -9.06 -23.48
C VAL A 244 0.04 -10.14 -24.30
N THR A 245 0.82 -10.89 -25.08
CA THR A 245 0.36 -12.05 -25.85
C THR A 245 0.92 -13.38 -25.32
N ASN A 246 1.89 -13.31 -24.42
CA ASN A 246 2.41 -14.41 -23.62
C ASN A 246 3.11 -13.87 -22.37
N TRP A 247 3.16 -14.66 -21.31
CA TRP A 247 3.86 -14.29 -20.07
C TRP A 247 5.27 -14.86 -20.05
N LYS A 248 6.26 -13.97 -19.86
CA LYS A 248 7.66 -14.35 -19.61
C LYS A 248 7.98 -14.48 -18.12
N SER A 249 7.31 -13.69 -17.29
CA SER A 249 7.45 -13.71 -15.84
C SER A 249 6.07 -13.91 -15.21
N HIS A 250 5.81 -15.14 -14.77
CA HIS A 250 4.68 -15.48 -13.92
C HIS A 250 5.12 -16.54 -12.90
N TYR A 251 4.58 -16.48 -11.68
CA TYR A 251 4.84 -17.49 -10.66
C TYR A 251 3.73 -17.51 -9.60
N HIS A 252 3.60 -18.66 -8.94
CA HIS A 252 2.76 -18.84 -7.77
C HIS A 252 3.63 -18.93 -6.52
N TYR A 253 3.08 -18.51 -5.38
CA TYR A 253 3.77 -18.63 -4.10
C TYR A 253 2.76 -18.90 -2.98
N ASP A 254 3.23 -19.53 -1.91
CA ASP A 254 2.43 -19.81 -0.71
C ASP A 254 3.05 -19.07 0.48
N ALA A 255 2.41 -17.99 0.95
CA ALA A 255 2.93 -17.24 2.10
C ALA A 255 2.78 -17.99 3.43
N GLY A 256 1.90 -18.99 3.49
CA GLY A 256 1.61 -19.83 4.65
C GLY A 256 2.41 -21.13 4.74
N GLN A 257 3.36 -21.40 3.84
CA GLN A 257 4.16 -22.65 3.88
C GLN A 257 5.14 -22.76 5.07
N THR A 258 5.25 -21.74 5.91
CA THR A 258 6.11 -21.76 7.11
C THR A 258 5.49 -22.59 8.22
N GLN A 259 6.10 -23.75 8.52
CA GLN A 259 5.88 -24.68 9.66
C GLN A 259 4.44 -25.25 9.86
N GLN A 260 3.40 -24.43 9.82
CA GLN A 260 1.99 -24.79 10.08
C GLN A 260 1.43 -25.82 9.10
N ALA A 261 1.83 -25.80 7.82
CA ALA A 261 1.43 -26.83 6.86
C ALA A 261 2.05 -28.21 7.15
N LYS A 262 3.22 -28.27 7.80
CA LYS A 262 3.84 -29.53 8.25
C LYS A 262 3.17 -30.06 9.52
N ASP A 263 2.75 -29.16 10.41
CA ASP A 263 2.09 -29.50 11.69
C ASP A 263 0.61 -29.88 11.49
N ALA A 264 -0.01 -29.47 10.37
CA ALA A 264 -1.40 -29.78 10.04
C ALA A 264 -1.70 -31.26 9.78
N GLY A 265 -0.70 -32.14 9.75
CA GLY A 265 -0.89 -33.60 9.72
C GLY A 265 -1.75 -34.12 8.55
N GLY A 266 -1.75 -33.41 7.41
CA GLY A 266 -2.57 -33.75 6.24
C GLY A 266 -3.97 -33.10 6.19
N LYS A 267 -4.31 -32.19 7.09
CA LYS A 267 -5.55 -31.40 7.01
C LYS A 267 -5.51 -30.43 5.82
N ILE A 268 -6.64 -30.29 5.13
CA ILE A 268 -6.83 -29.33 4.04
C ILE A 268 -7.04 -27.95 4.66
N ILE A 269 -6.00 -27.12 4.66
CA ILE A 269 -6.05 -25.73 5.14
C ILE A 269 -5.69 -24.75 4.00
N PRO A 270 -6.21 -23.50 4.02
CA PRO A 270 -5.74 -22.44 3.12
C PRO A 270 -4.24 -22.19 3.32
N MET A 271 -3.57 -21.67 2.27
CA MET A 271 -2.11 -21.51 2.26
C MET A 271 -1.66 -20.05 2.19
N ASN A 272 -2.60 -19.11 2.16
CA ASN A 272 -2.35 -17.72 1.80
C ASN A 272 -1.54 -17.65 0.50
N ALA A 273 -2.09 -18.25 -0.55
CA ALA A 273 -1.44 -18.38 -1.84
C ALA A 273 -1.60 -17.12 -2.70
N GLY A 274 -0.62 -16.86 -3.55
CA GLY A 274 -0.62 -15.76 -4.51
C GLY A 274 -0.22 -16.21 -5.92
N SER A 275 -0.73 -15.49 -6.92
CA SER A 275 -0.37 -15.61 -8.33
C SER A 275 0.08 -14.25 -8.85
N VAL A 276 1.27 -14.19 -9.44
CA VAL A 276 1.92 -12.95 -9.88
C VAL A 276 2.23 -13.03 -11.36
N TYR A 277 1.83 -12.00 -12.11
CA TYR A 277 2.19 -11.79 -13.51
C TYR A 277 2.89 -10.44 -13.66
N ALA A 278 4.06 -10.44 -14.31
CA ALA A 278 4.84 -9.23 -14.49
C ALA A 278 5.15 -8.97 -15.97
N VAL A 279 4.97 -7.70 -16.37
CA VAL A 279 5.50 -7.17 -17.61
C VAL A 279 6.91 -6.69 -17.34
N GLU A 280 7.85 -7.28 -18.08
CA GLU A 280 9.28 -7.08 -17.91
C GLU A 280 9.90 -6.61 -19.22
N GLN A 281 10.69 -5.53 -19.17
CA GLN A 281 11.38 -4.97 -20.33
C GLN A 281 12.89 -5.02 -20.11
N LYS A 282 13.62 -5.48 -21.11
CA LYS A 282 15.08 -5.43 -21.10
C LYS A 282 15.54 -3.99 -21.29
N ASP A 283 16.41 -3.54 -20.41
CA ASP A 283 17.10 -2.27 -20.58
C ASP A 283 18.21 -2.43 -21.62
N ILE A 284 17.92 -1.89 -22.81
CA ILE A 284 18.81 -1.87 -23.98
C ILE A 284 20.06 -1.00 -23.74
N SER A 285 20.04 -0.13 -22.72
CA SER A 285 21.16 0.74 -22.38
C SER A 285 22.15 0.12 -21.37
N SER A 286 21.77 -0.98 -20.71
CA SER A 286 22.65 -1.67 -19.76
C SER A 286 23.51 -2.73 -20.47
N ILE A 287 24.83 -2.66 -20.30
CA ILE A 287 25.81 -3.63 -20.84
C ILE A 287 25.52 -5.08 -20.34
N ILE A 288 24.72 -5.23 -19.28
CA ILE A 288 24.42 -6.50 -18.60
C ILE A 288 23.00 -7.02 -18.95
N GLY A 289 22.23 -6.34 -19.79
CA GLY A 289 20.89 -6.80 -20.20
C GLY A 289 19.94 -6.99 -19.03
N ARG A 290 19.96 -6.08 -18.05
CA ARG A 290 19.08 -6.11 -16.89
C ARG A 290 17.62 -5.94 -17.32
N THR A 291 16.75 -6.76 -16.75
CA THR A 291 15.32 -6.71 -16.99
C THR A 291 14.66 -5.89 -15.88
N HIS A 292 13.84 -4.91 -16.24
CA HIS A 292 13.10 -4.06 -15.31
C HIS A 292 11.61 -4.38 -15.39
N ARG A 293 10.97 -4.52 -14.22
CA ARG A 293 9.52 -4.65 -14.13
C ARG A 293 8.88 -3.30 -14.48
N LYS A 294 7.75 -3.35 -15.18
CA LYS A 294 6.98 -2.18 -15.59
C LYS A 294 5.61 -2.16 -14.93
N VAL A 295 4.91 -3.29 -15.04
CA VAL A 295 3.60 -3.51 -14.44
C VAL A 295 3.56 -4.91 -13.82
N VAL A 296 3.02 -5.02 -12.61
CA VAL A 296 2.78 -6.29 -11.92
C VAL A 296 1.31 -6.40 -11.58
N ALA A 297 0.69 -7.53 -11.92
CA ALA A 297 -0.64 -7.94 -11.50
C ALA A 297 -0.50 -9.08 -10.49
N GLU A 298 -1.06 -8.91 -9.29
CA GLU A 298 -0.95 -9.90 -8.23
C GLU A 298 -2.34 -10.19 -7.63
N ALA A 299 -2.73 -11.45 -7.63
CA ALA A 299 -3.86 -11.94 -6.86
C ALA A 299 -3.34 -12.68 -5.64
N PHE A 300 -3.85 -12.35 -4.45
CA PHE A 300 -3.41 -12.95 -3.19
C PHE A 300 -4.62 -13.33 -2.33
N SER A 301 -4.62 -14.53 -1.75
CA SER A 301 -5.62 -14.92 -0.76
C SER A 301 -5.06 -14.72 0.65
N LEU A 302 -5.83 -14.07 1.52
CA LEU A 302 -5.46 -13.76 2.89
C LEU A 302 -6.47 -14.37 3.87
N CYS A 303 -5.99 -15.31 4.67
CA CYS A 303 -6.74 -16.02 5.71
C CYS A 303 -6.00 -15.94 7.06
N ASN A 304 -6.75 -16.06 8.16
CA ASN A 304 -6.18 -16.25 9.50
C ASN A 304 -5.73 -17.70 9.69
N LEU A 305 -4.56 -18.06 9.17
CA LEU A 305 -4.07 -19.46 9.13
C LEU A 305 -4.04 -20.15 10.51
N ALA A 306 -3.76 -19.41 11.58
CA ALA A 306 -3.75 -19.94 12.94
C ALA A 306 -5.12 -20.50 13.37
N ASP A 307 -6.21 -19.82 13.00
CA ASP A 307 -7.57 -20.28 13.31
C ASP A 307 -7.89 -21.57 12.56
N TYR A 308 -7.55 -21.66 11.28
CA TYR A 308 -7.75 -22.89 10.51
C TYR A 308 -6.91 -24.06 11.02
N SER A 309 -5.67 -23.80 11.43
CA SER A 309 -4.78 -24.83 12.02
C SER A 309 -5.37 -25.38 13.32
N ASP A 310 -5.78 -24.48 14.22
CA ASP A 310 -6.16 -24.85 15.58
C ASP A 310 -7.63 -25.25 15.71
N LEU A 311 -8.54 -24.60 14.97
CA LEU A 311 -9.99 -24.81 15.08
C LEU A 311 -10.58 -25.57 13.89
N GLY A 312 -9.90 -25.59 12.74
CA GLY A 312 -10.44 -26.12 11.48
C GLY A 312 -11.41 -25.17 10.78
N PHE A 313 -11.60 -23.96 11.30
CA PHE A 313 -12.46 -22.93 10.74
C PHE A 313 -11.99 -21.55 11.18
N ASP A 314 -12.49 -20.51 10.51
CA ASP A 314 -12.32 -19.11 10.90
C ASP A 314 -13.69 -18.43 10.98
N THR A 315 -13.81 -17.46 11.88
CA THR A 315 -15.00 -16.64 12.08
C THR A 315 -14.75 -15.14 11.95
N ARG A 316 -13.51 -14.75 11.68
CA ARG A 316 -13.04 -13.37 11.78
C ARG A 316 -12.79 -12.76 10.40
N PRO A 317 -13.33 -11.57 10.13
CA PRO A 317 -12.96 -10.86 8.93
C PRO A 317 -11.50 -10.41 9.02
N VAL A 318 -10.86 -10.19 7.87
CA VAL A 318 -9.50 -9.66 7.82
C VAL A 318 -9.53 -8.17 8.17
N THR A 319 -8.62 -7.77 9.05
CA THR A 319 -8.49 -6.41 9.56
C THR A 319 -7.52 -5.57 8.74
N LEU A 320 -7.52 -4.26 8.96
CA LEU A 320 -6.55 -3.35 8.33
C LEU A 320 -5.09 -3.72 8.66
N PRO A 321 -4.69 -4.03 9.92
CA PRO A 321 -3.34 -4.51 10.20
C PRO A 321 -2.97 -5.78 9.41
N GLY A 322 -3.89 -6.74 9.30
CA GLY A 322 -3.71 -7.95 8.48
C GLY A 322 -3.44 -7.62 7.02
N LEU A 323 -4.21 -6.68 6.44
CA LEU A 323 -4.00 -6.18 5.08
C LEU A 323 -2.63 -5.50 4.91
N MET A 324 -2.26 -4.61 5.85
CA MET A 324 -1.00 -3.87 5.80
C MET A 324 0.22 -4.79 5.91
N GLY A 325 0.08 -5.93 6.61
CA GLY A 325 1.11 -6.98 6.64
C GLY A 325 1.46 -7.53 5.25
N VAL A 326 0.49 -7.57 4.34
CA VAL A 326 0.69 -7.98 2.93
C VAL A 326 1.15 -6.81 2.06
N LEU A 327 0.55 -5.63 2.24
CA LEU A 327 0.80 -4.48 1.37
C LEU A 327 2.17 -3.82 1.60
N ASN A 328 2.66 -3.73 2.84
CA ASN A 328 3.92 -3.02 3.12
C ASN A 328 5.12 -3.58 2.32
N PRO A 329 5.37 -4.91 2.28
CA PRO A 329 6.44 -5.45 1.44
C PRO A 329 6.24 -5.19 -0.05
N ILE A 330 4.98 -5.16 -0.52
CA ILE A 330 4.64 -4.89 -1.92
C ILE A 330 4.96 -3.43 -2.27
N ILE A 331 4.57 -2.49 -1.41
CA ILE A 331 4.83 -1.05 -1.56
C ILE A 331 6.33 -0.80 -1.66
N GLN A 332 7.09 -1.30 -0.69
CA GLN A 332 8.55 -1.12 -0.66
C GLN A 332 9.23 -1.65 -1.93
N LYS A 333 8.83 -2.83 -2.41
CA LYS A 333 9.38 -3.41 -3.65
C LYS A 333 8.99 -2.59 -4.88
N ALA A 334 7.75 -2.11 -4.98
CA ALA A 334 7.24 -1.35 -6.11
C ALA A 334 7.86 0.05 -6.20
N GLU A 335 8.07 0.70 -5.07
CA GLU A 335 8.75 2.00 -4.99
C GLU A 335 10.24 1.87 -5.30
N ALA A 336 10.94 0.91 -4.69
CA ALA A 336 12.36 0.66 -4.97
C ALA A 336 12.62 0.23 -6.42
N GLY A 337 11.69 -0.50 -7.02
CA GLY A 337 11.77 -0.96 -8.41
C GLY A 337 11.18 -0.01 -9.45
N ASP A 338 10.60 1.11 -9.02
CA ASP A 338 9.85 2.09 -9.84
C ASP A 338 8.89 1.46 -10.86
N TYR A 339 8.04 0.54 -10.40
CA TYR A 339 7.02 -0.09 -11.23
C TYR A 339 5.62 0.08 -10.64
N PHE A 340 4.61 -0.10 -11.49
CA PHE A 340 3.22 -0.09 -11.04
C PHE A 340 2.78 -1.50 -10.65
N HIS A 341 2.18 -1.63 -9.47
CA HIS A 341 1.72 -2.89 -8.90
C HIS A 341 0.22 -2.78 -8.59
N MET A 342 -0.60 -3.56 -9.29
CA MET A 342 -2.01 -3.75 -8.95
C MET A 342 -2.20 -5.07 -8.22
N VAL A 343 -2.81 -5.02 -7.05
CA VAL A 343 -3.00 -6.18 -6.19
C VAL A 343 -4.47 -6.35 -5.80
N GLY A 344 -5.00 -7.55 -6.02
CA GLY A 344 -6.30 -7.98 -5.53
C GLY A 344 -6.14 -8.94 -4.37
N VAL A 345 -6.57 -8.53 -3.18
CA VAL A 345 -6.50 -9.37 -1.97
C VAL A 345 -7.86 -9.96 -1.67
N ALA A 346 -7.98 -11.28 -1.66
CA ALA A 346 -9.22 -12.01 -1.39
C ALA A 346 -9.24 -12.62 0.02
N SER A 347 -10.37 -12.49 0.70
CA SER A 347 -10.60 -13.11 2.01
C SER A 347 -11.93 -13.87 2.02
N PRO A 348 -11.96 -15.14 2.47
CA PRO A 348 -13.19 -15.92 2.55
C PRO A 348 -14.10 -15.52 3.71
N THR A 349 -13.54 -14.97 4.79
CA THR A 349 -14.29 -14.40 5.91
C THR A 349 -14.65 -12.94 5.70
N GLY A 350 -14.22 -12.34 4.58
CA GLY A 350 -14.46 -10.94 4.26
C GLY A 350 -13.52 -10.00 4.99
N TRP A 351 -13.96 -8.74 5.13
CA TRP A 351 -13.16 -7.61 5.60
C TRP A 351 -13.88 -6.84 6.70
N ASP A 352 -13.14 -6.33 7.68
CA ASP A 352 -13.72 -5.45 8.68
C ASP A 352 -14.02 -4.05 8.10
N GLU A 353 -14.86 -3.27 8.80
CA GLU A 353 -15.22 -1.93 8.35
C GLU A 353 -14.01 -0.99 8.24
N GLY A 354 -12.98 -1.19 9.07
CA GLY A 354 -11.74 -0.41 9.05
C GLY A 354 -10.94 -0.61 7.76
N ALA A 355 -10.70 -1.86 7.37
CA ALA A 355 -10.09 -2.22 6.09
C ALA A 355 -10.99 -1.77 4.93
N ILE A 356 -12.32 -1.85 5.10
CA ILE A 356 -13.29 -1.32 4.13
C ILE A 356 -13.09 0.16 3.87
N GLY A 357 -13.20 0.96 4.91
CA GLY A 357 -13.05 2.40 4.86
C GLY A 357 -11.71 2.86 4.32
N TRP A 358 -10.61 2.20 4.69
CA TRP A 358 -9.26 2.59 4.30
C TRP A 358 -9.03 2.51 2.78
N VAL A 359 -9.52 1.46 2.10
CA VAL A 359 -9.38 1.34 0.65
C VAL A 359 -10.43 2.17 -0.10
N THR A 360 -11.68 2.24 0.38
CA THR A 360 -12.75 2.93 -0.36
C THR A 360 -12.75 4.45 -0.16
N GLY A 361 -12.14 4.94 0.93
CA GLY A 361 -12.20 6.34 1.33
C GLY A 361 -13.52 6.76 1.99
N SER A 362 -14.40 5.83 2.35
CA SER A 362 -15.73 6.14 2.88
C SER A 362 -15.73 6.69 4.32
N SER A 363 -14.59 6.63 5.02
CA SER A 363 -14.45 7.03 6.43
C SER A 363 -13.99 8.47 6.65
N GLY A 364 -13.96 9.31 5.61
CA GLY A 364 -13.58 10.73 5.73
C GLY A 364 -12.07 10.99 5.96
N SER A 365 -11.25 9.95 6.09
CA SER A 365 -9.79 10.00 5.99
C SER A 365 -9.37 9.68 4.55
N ASN A 366 -8.28 10.31 4.09
CA ASN A 366 -7.73 10.15 2.73
C ASN A 366 -7.70 8.66 2.33
N ALA A 367 -8.47 8.29 1.31
CA ALA A 367 -8.39 6.96 0.70
C ALA A 367 -6.93 6.63 0.38
N TYR A 368 -6.51 5.38 0.54
CA TYR A 368 -5.15 5.01 0.18
C TYR A 368 -4.87 5.35 -1.28
N VAL A 369 -3.81 6.14 -1.49
CA VAL A 369 -3.28 6.50 -2.81
C VAL A 369 -1.76 6.39 -2.72
N SER A 370 -1.20 5.34 -3.31
CA SER A 370 0.24 5.26 -3.59
C SER A 370 0.46 5.44 -5.08
N ARG A 371 1.54 6.10 -5.49
CA ARG A 371 1.94 6.23 -6.90
C ARG A 371 2.13 4.85 -7.55
N ASN A 372 2.80 3.95 -6.84
CA ASN A 372 3.29 2.69 -7.37
C ASN A 372 2.36 1.51 -7.08
N VAL A 373 1.44 1.61 -6.10
CA VAL A 373 0.56 0.51 -5.71
C VAL A 373 -0.92 0.91 -5.78
N ALA A 374 -1.71 0.02 -6.38
CA ALA A 374 -3.16 0.11 -6.43
C ALA A 374 -3.75 -1.19 -5.87
N VAL A 375 -4.74 -1.10 -4.99
CA VAL A 375 -5.29 -2.26 -4.27
C VAL A 375 -6.81 -2.34 -4.40
N CYS A 376 -7.31 -3.55 -4.61
CA CYS A 376 -8.70 -3.90 -4.38
C CYS A 376 -8.81 -5.09 -3.44
N ARG A 377 -9.95 -5.18 -2.75
CA ARG A 377 -10.25 -6.25 -1.79
C ARG A 377 -11.43 -7.03 -2.27
N ILE A 378 -11.39 -8.34 -2.09
CA ILE A 378 -12.39 -9.26 -2.57
C ILE A 378 -12.93 -10.05 -1.37
N ASP A 379 -14.24 -10.04 -1.18
CA ASP A 379 -14.90 -11.05 -0.37
C ASP A 379 -15.12 -12.27 -1.27
N SER A 380 -14.36 -13.34 -1.06
CA SER A 380 -14.37 -14.47 -1.98
C SER A 380 -15.59 -15.38 -1.83
N VAL A 381 -16.41 -15.18 -0.79
CA VAL A 381 -17.67 -15.91 -0.55
C VAL A 381 -18.87 -15.09 -1.01
N LEU A 382 -18.92 -13.79 -0.72
CA LEU A 382 -20.00 -12.91 -1.20
C LEU A 382 -19.77 -12.37 -2.61
N HIS A 383 -18.56 -12.57 -3.16
CA HIS A 383 -18.13 -12.06 -4.46
C HIS A 383 -18.14 -10.52 -4.58
N GLU A 384 -18.11 -9.82 -3.43
CA GLU A 384 -18.02 -8.37 -3.40
C GLU A 384 -16.59 -7.90 -3.63
N VAL A 385 -16.43 -6.78 -4.36
CA VAL A 385 -15.13 -6.15 -4.60
C VAL A 385 -15.16 -4.72 -4.10
N TYR A 386 -14.23 -4.40 -3.21
CA TYR A 386 -14.10 -3.08 -2.61
C TYR A 386 -12.82 -2.41 -3.10
N TYR A 387 -12.95 -1.23 -3.70
CA TYR A 387 -11.85 -0.42 -4.21
C TYR A 387 -12.22 1.06 -4.15
N ASN A 388 -11.23 1.94 -4.26
CA ASN A 388 -11.48 3.38 -4.41
C ASN A 388 -12.04 3.65 -5.82
N LYS A 389 -13.34 3.95 -5.92
CA LYS A 389 -13.99 4.26 -7.20
C LYS A 389 -13.45 5.53 -7.88
N ASN A 390 -12.79 6.40 -7.13
CA ASN A 390 -12.15 7.61 -7.65
C ASN A 390 -10.71 7.34 -8.14
N ASP A 391 -10.16 6.15 -7.91
CA ASP A 391 -8.83 5.76 -8.42
C ASP A 391 -8.96 5.02 -9.76
N ASN A 392 -8.83 5.78 -10.85
CA ASN A 392 -8.87 5.25 -12.21
C ASN A 392 -7.80 4.19 -12.48
N ARG A 393 -6.73 4.12 -11.67
CA ARG A 393 -5.62 3.19 -11.85
C ARG A 393 -5.95 1.79 -11.36
N ILE A 394 -6.92 1.62 -10.45
CA ILE A 394 -7.41 0.28 -10.07
C ILE A 394 -8.70 -0.08 -10.79
N ALA A 395 -9.56 0.91 -11.10
CA ALA A 395 -10.88 0.68 -11.69
C ALA A 395 -10.83 -0.14 -12.98
N SER A 396 -9.82 0.08 -13.83
CA SER A 396 -9.62 -0.66 -15.08
C SER A 396 -9.15 -2.11 -14.90
N TYR A 397 -8.78 -2.51 -13.69
CA TYR A 397 -8.27 -3.85 -13.37
C TYR A 397 -9.16 -4.68 -12.47
N VAL A 398 -10.19 -4.07 -11.87
CA VAL A 398 -11.10 -4.74 -10.95
C VAL A 398 -11.67 -6.03 -11.55
N ASP A 399 -11.96 -6.03 -12.85
CA ASP A 399 -12.53 -7.20 -13.52
C ASP A 399 -11.58 -8.40 -13.58
N TYR A 400 -10.26 -8.19 -13.58
CA TYR A 400 -9.29 -9.29 -13.45
C TYR A 400 -9.40 -9.98 -12.10
N PHE A 401 -9.77 -9.25 -11.05
CA PHE A 401 -9.87 -9.76 -9.68
C PHE A 401 -11.29 -10.18 -9.27
N ARG A 402 -12.32 -9.81 -10.02
CA ARG A 402 -13.68 -10.29 -9.76
C ARG A 402 -13.75 -11.82 -9.83
N HIS A 403 -14.61 -12.42 -9.01
CA HIS A 403 -14.83 -13.85 -9.05
C HIS A 403 -15.53 -14.27 -10.35
N ASP A 404 -16.60 -13.58 -10.72
CA ASP A 404 -17.41 -13.97 -11.87
C ASP A 404 -16.73 -13.60 -13.20
N PHE A 405 -16.97 -14.43 -14.22
CA PHE A 405 -16.77 -14.06 -15.62
C PHE A 405 -17.99 -13.29 -16.14
N ASP A 406 -17.81 -12.44 -17.15
CA ASP A 406 -18.92 -11.69 -17.75
C ASP A 406 -20.06 -12.60 -18.22
N ARG A 407 -19.74 -13.77 -18.77
CA ARG A 407 -20.75 -14.76 -19.18
C ARG A 407 -21.59 -15.27 -17.99
N GLU A 408 -20.98 -15.47 -16.82
CA GLU A 408 -21.69 -15.89 -15.61
C GLU A 408 -22.57 -14.76 -15.07
N ARG A 409 -22.06 -13.52 -15.08
CA ARG A 409 -22.82 -12.32 -14.69
C ARG A 409 -24.02 -12.10 -15.61
N VAL A 410 -23.82 -12.25 -16.92
CA VAL A 410 -24.89 -12.22 -17.92
C VAL A 410 -25.91 -13.31 -17.63
N GLY A 411 -25.48 -14.54 -17.35
CA GLY A 411 -26.35 -15.64 -16.92
C GLY A 411 -27.22 -15.30 -15.71
N LYS A 412 -26.61 -14.86 -14.61
CA LYS A 412 -27.31 -14.42 -13.38
C LYS A 412 -28.29 -13.28 -13.68
N MET A 413 -27.86 -12.30 -14.50
CA MET A 413 -28.71 -11.17 -14.87
C MET A 413 -29.91 -11.60 -15.72
N LYS A 414 -29.76 -12.60 -16.59
CA LYS A 414 -30.89 -13.17 -17.35
C LYS A 414 -31.92 -13.78 -16.41
N ASP A 415 -31.50 -14.45 -15.34
CA ASP A 415 -32.42 -15.02 -14.35
C ASP A 415 -33.14 -13.94 -13.55
N VAL A 416 -32.43 -12.86 -13.16
CA VAL A 416 -33.06 -11.67 -12.55
C VAL A 416 -34.09 -11.04 -13.49
N ILE A 417 -33.72 -10.80 -14.75
CA ILE A 417 -34.61 -10.21 -15.75
C ILE A 417 -35.84 -11.09 -15.95
N ARG A 418 -35.68 -12.42 -16.07
CA ARG A 418 -36.81 -13.34 -16.20
C ARG A 418 -37.74 -13.25 -15.00
N ALA A 419 -37.21 -13.29 -13.78
CA ALA A 419 -38.00 -13.22 -12.55
C ALA A 419 -38.78 -11.89 -12.44
N GLU A 420 -38.14 -10.75 -12.73
CA GLU A 420 -38.82 -9.45 -12.74
C GLU A 420 -39.88 -9.38 -13.84
N TRP A 421 -39.61 -10.00 -14.99
CA TRP A 421 -40.48 -9.94 -16.14
C TRP A 421 -41.74 -10.80 -16.01
N GLU A 422 -41.76 -11.79 -15.11
CA GLU A 422 -42.98 -12.57 -14.82
C GLU A 422 -44.16 -11.69 -14.38
N THR A 423 -43.87 -10.52 -13.79
CA THR A 423 -44.87 -9.64 -13.18
C THR A 423 -45.04 -8.30 -13.90
N ALA A 424 -44.26 -8.03 -14.95
CA ALA A 424 -44.19 -6.73 -15.61
C ALA A 424 -44.48 -6.82 -17.12
N GLU A 425 -45.20 -5.85 -17.68
CA GLU A 425 -45.43 -5.77 -19.13
C GLU A 425 -44.14 -5.44 -19.92
N TYR A 426 -43.29 -4.60 -19.31
CA TYR A 426 -41.95 -4.27 -19.80
C TYR A 426 -41.03 -3.96 -18.62
N LEU A 427 -39.73 -4.13 -18.84
CA LEU A 427 -38.69 -3.78 -17.89
C LEU A 427 -37.85 -2.63 -18.43
N GLU A 428 -37.77 -1.55 -17.67
CA GLU A 428 -36.94 -0.39 -18.00
C GLU A 428 -35.49 -0.65 -17.64
N PHE A 429 -34.58 -0.39 -18.57
CA PHE A 429 -33.15 -0.59 -18.39
C PHE A 429 -32.61 0.18 -17.18
N GLU A 430 -32.98 1.46 -17.03
CA GLU A 430 -32.52 2.29 -15.91
C GLU A 430 -33.03 1.79 -14.56
N LYS A 431 -34.25 1.28 -14.48
CA LYS A 431 -34.78 0.68 -13.23
C LYS A 431 -34.05 -0.59 -12.85
N ILE A 432 -33.75 -1.46 -13.83
CA ILE A 432 -32.94 -2.66 -13.59
C ILE A 432 -31.52 -2.27 -13.16
N PHE A 433 -30.91 -1.28 -13.81
CA PHE A 433 -29.61 -0.75 -13.43
C PHE A 433 -29.62 -0.17 -12.01
N GLU A 434 -30.60 0.63 -11.65
CA GLU A 434 -30.72 1.21 -10.32
C GLU A 434 -30.94 0.16 -9.23
N LYS A 435 -31.71 -0.88 -9.52
CA LYS A 435 -32.02 -1.97 -8.59
C LYS A 435 -30.83 -2.90 -8.38
N THR A 436 -30.19 -3.32 -9.46
CA THR A 436 -29.11 -4.32 -9.41
C THR A 436 -27.74 -3.71 -9.16
N LYS A 437 -27.57 -2.41 -9.49
CA LYS A 437 -26.28 -1.71 -9.54
C LYS A 437 -25.21 -2.44 -10.40
N GLU A 438 -25.66 -3.32 -11.30
CA GLU A 438 -24.77 -4.07 -12.18
C GLU A 438 -24.27 -3.20 -13.34
N GLU A 439 -23.13 -3.56 -13.92
CA GLU A 439 -22.60 -2.84 -15.07
C GLU A 439 -23.59 -2.82 -16.25
N ARG A 440 -23.76 -1.63 -16.84
CA ARG A 440 -24.69 -1.40 -17.96
C ARG A 440 -24.46 -2.37 -19.11
N PHE A 441 -23.20 -2.67 -19.43
CA PHE A 441 -22.84 -3.61 -20.49
C PHE A 441 -23.35 -5.04 -20.20
N ILE A 442 -23.27 -5.52 -18.96
CA ILE A 442 -23.79 -6.84 -18.56
C ILE A 442 -25.31 -6.90 -18.73
N ILE A 443 -26.03 -5.86 -18.30
CA ILE A 443 -27.48 -5.77 -18.46
C ILE A 443 -27.86 -5.76 -19.96
N GLN A 444 -27.13 -4.97 -20.77
CA GLN A 444 -27.34 -4.92 -22.23
C GLN A 444 -27.10 -6.28 -22.89
N MET A 445 -26.03 -6.98 -22.50
CA MET A 445 -25.72 -8.31 -23.00
C MET A 445 -26.79 -9.33 -22.60
N ALA A 446 -27.31 -9.27 -21.37
CA ALA A 446 -28.40 -10.12 -20.91
C ALA A 446 -29.69 -9.88 -21.71
N PHE A 447 -30.05 -8.61 -21.97
CA PHE A 447 -31.18 -8.25 -22.84
C PHE A 447 -31.01 -8.84 -24.24
N ALA A 448 -29.83 -8.64 -24.85
CA ALA A 448 -29.53 -9.12 -26.19
C ALA A 448 -29.52 -10.66 -26.29
N GLU A 449 -29.05 -11.36 -25.25
CA GLU A 449 -29.10 -12.82 -25.22
C GLU A 449 -30.52 -13.37 -25.06
N LEU A 450 -31.35 -12.76 -24.20
CA LEU A 450 -32.76 -13.14 -24.07
C LEU A 450 -33.55 -12.87 -25.34
N GLU A 451 -33.20 -11.82 -26.09
CA GLU A 451 -33.77 -11.55 -27.41
C GLU A 451 -33.36 -12.62 -28.44
N ARG A 452 -32.08 -13.04 -28.46
CA ARG A 452 -31.64 -14.16 -29.31
C ARG A 452 -32.31 -15.49 -28.95
N GLU A 453 -32.58 -15.71 -27.67
CA GLU A 453 -33.34 -16.86 -27.15
C GLU A 453 -34.85 -16.75 -27.43
N LYS A 454 -35.31 -15.64 -28.05
CA LYS A 454 -36.72 -15.36 -28.34
C LYS A 454 -37.60 -15.33 -27.10
N VAL A 455 -37.01 -15.00 -25.95
CA VAL A 455 -37.76 -14.84 -24.70
C VAL A 455 -38.56 -13.54 -24.79
N GLY A 456 -37.96 -12.46 -25.31
CA GLY A 456 -38.57 -11.16 -25.56
C GLY A 456 -37.80 -10.34 -26.60
N ARG A 457 -37.99 -9.02 -26.62
CA ARG A 457 -37.28 -8.09 -27.51
C ARG A 457 -36.90 -6.80 -26.80
N THR A 458 -35.83 -6.17 -27.26
CA THR A 458 -35.41 -4.87 -26.76
C THR A 458 -35.90 -3.76 -27.68
N LYS A 459 -36.49 -2.71 -27.11
CA LYS A 459 -36.90 -1.51 -27.85
C LYS A 459 -36.50 -0.24 -27.12
N PHE A 460 -36.29 0.82 -27.87
CA PHE A 460 -36.20 2.18 -27.32
C PHE A 460 -37.58 2.82 -27.36
N VAL A 461 -38.05 3.33 -26.22
CA VAL A 461 -39.33 4.04 -26.08
C VAL A 461 -39.03 5.49 -25.71
N GLU A 462 -39.55 6.42 -26.51
CA GLU A 462 -39.35 7.86 -26.29
C GLU A 462 -39.88 8.27 -24.91
N GLY A 463 -39.08 9.03 -24.14
CA GLY A 463 -39.40 9.43 -22.78
C GLY A 463 -39.12 8.40 -21.67
N VAL A 464 -38.86 7.14 -22.02
CA VAL A 464 -38.57 6.05 -21.06
C VAL A 464 -37.15 5.49 -21.22
N GLY A 465 -36.68 5.36 -22.46
CA GLY A 465 -35.36 4.80 -22.78
C GLY A 465 -35.44 3.35 -23.27
N MET A 466 -34.36 2.59 -23.07
CA MET A 466 -34.27 1.18 -23.46
C MET A 466 -35.14 0.31 -22.54
N VAL A 467 -36.01 -0.49 -23.13
CA VAL A 467 -36.90 -1.42 -22.41
C VAL A 467 -36.80 -2.83 -22.99
N PHE A 468 -37.02 -3.82 -22.13
CA PHE A 468 -37.22 -5.21 -22.53
C PHE A 468 -38.72 -5.54 -22.44
N MET A 469 -39.30 -6.06 -23.51
CA MET A 469 -40.75 -6.27 -23.62
C MET A 469 -41.08 -7.50 -24.47
N ARG A 470 -42.36 -7.90 -24.50
CA ARG A 470 -42.82 -9.04 -25.30
C ARG A 470 -42.75 -8.76 -26.81
#